data_AF-A0A959HJJ0-F1
#
_entry.id   AF-A0A959HJJ0-F1
#
_cell.length_a   1.000
_cell.length_b   1.000
_cell.length_c   1.000
_cell.angle_alpha   90.00
_cell.angle_beta   90.00
_cell.angle_gamma   90.00
#
_symmetry.space_group_name_H-M   'P 1'
#
loop_
_entity.id
_entity.type
_entity.pdbx_description
1 polymer ?
#
loop_
_entity_poly.entity_id
_entity_poly.type
_entity_poly.pdbx_seq_one_letter_code
_entity_poly.pdbx_strand_id
1 'polypeptide(L)'
;MNEKDYIEQRVEDQLAWFEKKSGLNQVRYKRLRLVAIVLSALIPLLVGFISDDLDWLKIATGAAGVLIAIVEGLLSLYKYQENWIQYRSTAEALKRESFFYKTSSGEYRKAKDPFPLFVERIEAIIEGDTHNWQQYISKDDRSSAV
;
A
#
# COMPACT_ATOMS: atom_id res chain seq x y z
N MET A 1 -13.35 -24.06 16.50
CA MET A 1 -12.53 -24.15 15.27
C MET A 1 -11.32 -24.98 15.59
N ASN A 2 -10.98 -25.97 14.78
CA ASN A 2 -9.75 -26.73 15.00
C ASN A 2 -8.54 -25.94 14.42
N GLU A 3 -7.32 -26.40 14.71
CA GLU A 3 -6.09 -25.75 14.27
C GLU A 3 -5.98 -25.59 12.75
N LYS A 4 -6.29 -26.64 11.99
CA LYS A 4 -6.22 -26.61 10.53
C LYS A 4 -7.23 -25.64 9.94
N ASP A 5 -8.47 -25.70 10.43
CA ASP A 5 -9.54 -24.81 10.01
C ASP A 5 -9.15 -23.34 10.24
N TYR A 6 -8.51 -23.03 11.38
CA TYR A 6 -8.04 -21.68 11.68
C TYR A 6 -6.94 -21.22 10.71
N ILE A 7 -5.95 -22.08 10.45
CA ILE A 7 -4.85 -21.73 9.55
C ILE A 7 -5.40 -21.48 8.14
N GLU A 8 -6.24 -22.36 7.61
CA GLU A 8 -6.80 -22.23 6.26
C GLU A 8 -7.77 -21.06 6.14
N GLN A 9 -8.79 -20.98 7.01
CA GLN A 9 -9.89 -20.02 6.85
C GLN A 9 -9.58 -18.63 7.41
N ARG A 10 -8.61 -18.51 8.32
CA ARG A 10 -8.27 -17.22 8.93
C ARG A 10 -6.91 -16.74 8.44
N VAL A 11 -5.85 -17.52 8.63
CA VAL A 11 -4.49 -17.05 8.34
C VAL A 11 -4.26 -16.90 6.83
N GLU A 12 -4.56 -17.94 6.06
CA GLU A 12 -4.32 -17.94 4.61
C GLU A 12 -5.24 -16.95 3.89
N ASP A 13 -6.51 -16.87 4.27
CA ASP A 13 -7.46 -15.89 3.72
C ASP A 13 -7.02 -14.43 3.99
N GLN A 14 -6.59 -14.13 5.21
CA GLN A 14 -6.08 -12.79 5.54
C GLN A 14 -4.78 -12.49 4.79
N LEU A 15 -3.86 -13.46 4.73
CA LEU A 15 -2.62 -13.32 3.99
C LEU A 15 -2.89 -13.02 2.50
N ALA A 16 -3.76 -13.79 1.86
CA ALA A 16 -4.14 -13.59 0.47
C ALA A 16 -4.78 -12.21 0.23
N TRP A 17 -5.62 -11.75 1.16
CA TRP A 17 -6.21 -10.42 1.10
C TRP A 17 -5.15 -9.32 1.14
N PHE A 18 -4.21 -9.38 2.10
CA PHE A 18 -3.13 -8.40 2.24
C PHE A 18 -2.19 -8.39 1.04
N GLU A 19 -1.81 -9.56 0.52
CA GLU A 19 -0.95 -9.65 -0.67
C GLU A 19 -1.63 -9.06 -1.91
N LYS A 20 -2.90 -9.40 -2.13
CA LYS A 20 -3.68 -8.86 -3.25
C LYS A 20 -3.81 -7.35 -3.14
N LYS A 21 -4.14 -6.83 -1.96
CA LYS A 21 -4.25 -5.38 -1.72
C LYS A 21 -2.90 -4.67 -1.90
N SER A 22 -1.81 -5.23 -1.41
CA SER A 22 -0.46 -4.69 -1.61
C SER A 22 -0.13 -4.58 -3.11
N GLY A 23 -0.33 -5.66 -3.88
CA GLY A 23 -0.08 -5.68 -5.32
C GLY A 23 -0.90 -4.65 -6.10
N LEU A 24 -2.19 -4.51 -5.79
CA LEU A 24 -3.04 -3.51 -6.43
C LEU A 24 -2.57 -2.08 -6.15
N ASN A 25 -2.22 -1.76 -4.90
CA ASN A 25 -1.71 -0.44 -4.53
C ASN A 25 -0.35 -0.16 -5.19
N GLN A 26 0.54 -1.15 -5.24
CA GLN A 26 1.83 -1.03 -5.93
C GLN A 26 1.66 -0.68 -7.41
N VAL A 27 0.78 -1.41 -8.12
CA VAL A 27 0.56 -1.21 -9.55
C VAL A 27 -0.05 0.18 -9.80
N ARG A 28 -1.04 0.60 -9.00
CA ARG A 28 -1.65 1.94 -9.11
C ARG A 28 -0.62 3.04 -8.89
N TYR A 29 0.16 2.94 -7.81
CA TYR A 29 1.23 3.89 -7.51
C TYR A 29 2.21 4.01 -8.67
N LYS A 30 2.78 2.88 -9.12
CA LYS A 30 3.77 2.85 -10.21
C LYS A 30 3.22 3.43 -11.51
N ARG A 31 1.97 3.14 -11.87
CA ARG A 31 1.34 3.67 -13.09
C ARG A 31 1.16 5.18 -13.04
N LEU A 32 0.55 5.69 -11.96
CA LEU A 32 0.34 7.13 -11.81
C LEU A 32 1.67 7.88 -11.75
N ARG A 33 2.65 7.35 -11.00
CA ARG A 33 3.97 7.96 -10.91
C ARG A 33 4.71 7.96 -12.24
N LEU A 34 4.60 6.88 -13.03
CA LEU A 34 5.17 6.82 -14.37
C LEU A 34 4.54 7.85 -15.30
N VAL A 35 3.22 8.02 -15.26
CA VAL A 35 2.53 9.06 -16.05
C VAL A 35 3.04 10.45 -15.70
N ALA A 36 3.14 10.79 -14.40
CA ALA A 36 3.69 12.07 -13.96
C ALA A 36 5.13 12.30 -14.43
N ILE A 37 6.00 11.29 -14.33
CA ILE A 37 7.39 11.36 -14.80
C ILE A 37 7.45 11.61 -16.31
N VAL A 38 6.68 10.85 -17.09
CA VAL A 38 6.68 10.99 -18.57
C VAL A 38 6.20 12.38 -18.97
N LEU A 39 5.09 12.86 -18.40
CA LEU A 39 4.59 14.20 -18.69
C LEU A 39 5.61 15.28 -18.29
N SER A 40 6.24 15.13 -17.12
CA SER A 40 7.24 16.09 -16.64
C SER A 40 8.48 16.13 -17.55
N ALA A 41 8.90 14.97 -18.08
CA ALA A 41 10.02 14.88 -19.01
C ALA A 41 9.68 15.42 -20.41
N LEU A 42 8.41 15.33 -20.82
CA LEU A 42 7.95 15.85 -22.12
C LEU A 42 7.80 17.37 -22.13
N ILE A 43 7.51 18.01 -21.00
CA ILE A 43 7.32 19.48 -20.94
C ILE A 43 8.54 20.24 -21.51
N PRO A 44 9.79 20.03 -21.07
CA PRO A 44 10.94 20.73 -21.64
C PRO A 44 11.12 20.49 -23.14
N LEU A 45 10.83 19.27 -23.60
CA LEU A 45 10.89 18.93 -25.02
C LEU A 45 9.86 19.74 -25.81
N LEU A 46 8.60 19.77 -25.36
CA LEU A 46 7.53 20.54 -26.00
C LEU A 46 7.85 22.03 -26.02
N VAL A 47 8.35 22.58 -24.90
CA VAL A 47 8.76 23.99 -24.79
C VAL A 47 9.85 24.34 -25.81
N GLY A 48 10.82 23.46 -26.02
CA GLY A 48 11.91 23.67 -26.99
C GLY A 48 11.46 23.77 -28.46
N PHE A 49 10.26 23.29 -28.79
CA PHE A 49 9.69 23.35 -30.15
C PHE A 49 8.61 24.41 -30.32
N ILE A 50 8.32 25.23 -29.30
CA ILE A 50 7.33 26.31 -29.41
C ILE A 50 7.87 27.38 -30.37
N SER A 51 7.14 27.61 -31.48
CA SER A 51 7.32 28.73 -32.41
C SER A 51 6.02 29.52 -32.54
N ASP A 52 6.08 30.72 -33.13
CA ASP A 52 4.94 31.64 -33.23
C ASP A 52 3.73 31.06 -33.99
N ASP A 53 3.97 30.09 -34.89
CA ASP A 53 2.92 29.42 -35.68
C ASP A 53 2.31 28.17 -34.98
N LEU A 54 2.79 27.80 -33.79
CA LEU A 54 2.41 26.55 -33.10
C LEU A 54 1.69 26.79 -31.76
N ASP A 55 0.60 27.56 -31.79
CA ASP A 55 -0.20 27.86 -30.58
C ASP A 55 -0.76 26.62 -29.87
N TRP A 56 -1.01 25.53 -30.61
CA TRP A 56 -1.47 24.27 -30.03
C TRP A 56 -0.44 23.64 -29.08
N LEU A 57 0.88 23.84 -29.30
CA LEU A 57 1.93 23.35 -28.41
C LEU A 57 1.92 24.06 -27.06
N LYS A 58 1.58 25.37 -27.04
CA LYS A 58 1.43 26.15 -25.80
C LYS A 58 0.29 25.57 -24.96
N ILE A 59 -0.85 25.31 -25.60
CA ILE A 59 -2.02 24.69 -24.95
C ILE A 59 -1.69 23.28 -24.45
N ALA A 60 -1.01 22.46 -25.26
CA ALA A 60 -0.62 21.10 -24.89
C ALA A 60 0.33 21.08 -23.67
N THR A 61 1.30 22.01 -23.63
CA THR A 61 2.24 22.13 -22.50
C THR A 61 1.51 22.54 -21.21
N GLY A 62 0.59 23.51 -21.30
CA GLY A 62 -0.25 23.89 -20.15
C GLY A 62 -1.15 22.76 -19.67
N ALA A 63 -1.78 22.03 -20.59
CA ALA A 63 -2.61 20.87 -20.27
C ALA A 63 -1.81 19.74 -19.59
N ALA A 64 -0.56 19.49 -20.02
CA ALA A 64 0.33 18.54 -19.37
C ALA A 64 0.62 18.94 -17.91
N GLY A 65 0.84 20.24 -17.64
CA GLY A 65 1.01 20.76 -16.28
C GLY A 65 -0.21 20.52 -15.38
N VAL A 66 -1.41 20.82 -15.89
CA VAL A 66 -2.67 20.55 -15.16
C VAL A 66 -2.85 19.06 -14.87
N LEU A 67 -2.55 18.21 -15.86
CA LEU A 67 -2.66 16.76 -15.72
C LEU A 67 -1.69 16.22 -14.66
N ILE A 68 -0.45 16.72 -14.62
CA ILE A 68 0.52 16.37 -13.57
C ILE A 68 -0.03 16.75 -12.19
N ALA A 69 -0.55 17.97 -12.02
CA ALA A 69 -1.09 18.43 -10.75
C ALA A 69 -2.24 17.53 -10.25
N ILE A 70 -3.15 17.12 -11.15
CA ILE A 70 -4.22 16.17 -10.83
C ILE A 70 -3.65 14.82 -10.41
N VAL A 71 -2.69 14.27 -11.17
CA VAL A 71 -2.09 12.96 -10.88
C VAL A 71 -1.35 12.96 -9.53
N GLU A 72 -0.58 14.01 -9.23
CA GLU A 72 0.11 14.16 -7.95
C GLU A 72 -0.90 14.34 -6.80
N GLY A 73 -1.99 15.08 -7.02
CA GLY A 73 -3.10 15.17 -6.07
C GLY A 73 -3.73 13.82 -5.77
N LEU A 74 -3.98 12.99 -6.79
CA LEU A 74 -4.48 11.62 -6.60
C LEU A 74 -3.48 10.73 -5.86
N LEU A 75 -2.18 10.85 -6.17
CA LEU A 75 -1.12 10.12 -5.47
C LEU A 75 -1.07 10.48 -3.98
N SER A 76 -1.18 11.77 -3.66
CA SER A 76 -1.21 12.28 -2.29
C SER A 76 -2.47 11.87 -1.55
N LEU A 77 -3.64 11.95 -2.19
CA LEU A 77 -4.92 11.63 -1.57
C LEU A 77 -5.06 10.15 -1.22
N TYR A 78 -4.69 9.26 -2.15
CA TYR A 78 -4.89 7.82 -1.95
C TYR A 78 -3.74 7.12 -1.24
N LYS A 79 -2.59 7.78 -1.06
CA LYS A 79 -1.41 7.25 -0.35
C LYS A 79 -1.05 5.83 -0.78
N TYR A 80 -1.15 5.53 -2.08
CA TYR A 80 -0.95 4.17 -2.62
C TYR A 80 0.42 3.57 -2.22
N GLN A 81 1.45 4.42 -2.08
CA GLN A 81 2.79 4.00 -1.63
C GLN A 81 2.87 3.65 -0.14
N GLU A 82 2.06 4.26 0.72
CA GLU A 82 2.04 3.88 2.13
C GLU A 82 1.26 2.57 2.28
N ASN A 83 0.11 2.49 1.62
CA ASN A 83 -0.78 1.33 1.66
C ASN A 83 -0.09 0.04 1.19
N TRP A 84 0.60 0.03 0.05
CA TRP A 84 1.27 -1.21 -0.41
C TRP A 84 2.39 -1.66 0.55
N ILE A 85 3.14 -0.74 1.15
CA ILE A 85 4.22 -1.05 2.12
C ILE A 85 3.61 -1.63 3.39
N GLN A 86 2.57 -0.98 3.91
CA GLN A 86 1.88 -1.44 5.11
C GLN A 86 1.30 -2.85 4.91
N TYR A 87 0.50 -3.06 3.86
CA TYR A 87 -0.06 -4.38 3.57
C TYR A 87 1.01 -5.46 3.33
N ARG A 88 2.13 -5.11 2.68
CA ARG A 88 3.25 -6.03 2.50
C ARG A 88 3.90 -6.40 3.84
N SER A 89 4.10 -5.41 4.71
CA SER A 89 4.66 -5.62 6.04
C SER A 89 3.77 -6.55 6.88
N THR A 90 2.46 -6.32 6.89
CA THR A 90 1.48 -7.16 7.58
C THR A 90 1.46 -8.59 7.02
N ALA A 91 1.45 -8.74 5.69
CA ALA A 91 1.54 -10.06 5.05
C ALA A 91 2.82 -10.82 5.43
N GLU A 92 3.98 -10.16 5.40
CA GLU A 92 5.24 -10.78 5.79
C GLU A 92 5.31 -11.08 7.30
N ALA A 93 4.65 -10.28 8.14
CA ALA A 93 4.49 -10.59 9.56
C ALA A 93 3.66 -11.86 9.80
N LEU A 94 2.52 -12.00 9.11
CA LEU A 94 1.67 -13.20 9.16
C LEU A 94 2.43 -14.46 8.69
N LYS A 95 3.18 -14.36 7.58
CA LYS A 95 4.01 -15.46 7.09
C LYS A 95 5.08 -15.85 8.11
N ARG A 96 5.81 -14.86 8.64
CA ARG A 96 6.88 -15.08 9.62
C ARG A 96 6.34 -15.78 10.86
N GLU A 97 5.21 -15.32 11.40
CA GLU A 97 4.58 -15.96 12.56
C GLU A 97 4.15 -17.40 12.26
N SER A 98 3.56 -17.62 11.07
CA SER A 98 3.21 -18.97 10.59
C SER A 98 4.43 -19.89 10.48
N PHE A 99 5.58 -19.38 10.04
CA PHE A 99 6.83 -20.15 10.00
C PHE A 99 7.36 -20.47 11.40
N PHE A 100 7.32 -19.52 12.34
CA PHE A 100 7.75 -19.79 13.72
C PHE A 100 6.90 -20.87 14.37
N TYR A 101 5.59 -20.82 14.15
CA TYR A 101 4.67 -21.84 14.64
C TYR A 101 4.96 -23.22 14.03
N LYS A 102 4.99 -23.31 12.70
CA LYS A 102 5.25 -24.58 11.96
C LYS A 102 6.61 -25.20 12.29
N THR A 103 7.62 -24.38 12.59
CA THR A 103 8.97 -24.86 12.92
C THR A 103 9.21 -25.01 14.42
N SER A 104 8.18 -24.84 15.26
CA SER A 104 8.30 -24.87 16.74
C SER A 104 9.48 -24.01 17.25
N SER A 105 9.66 -22.85 16.62
CA SER A 105 10.76 -21.93 16.89
C SER A 105 10.30 -20.70 17.65
N GLY A 106 11.24 -19.88 18.12
CA GLY A 106 10.91 -18.71 18.93
C GLY A 106 10.22 -19.07 20.24
N GLU A 107 9.13 -18.37 20.56
CA GLU A 107 8.36 -18.58 21.79
C GLU A 107 7.60 -19.91 21.80
N TYR A 108 7.28 -20.47 20.64
CA TYR A 108 6.61 -21.77 20.52
C TYR A 108 7.45 -22.94 21.00
N ARG A 109 8.79 -22.82 21.01
CA ARG A 109 9.69 -23.87 21.48
C ARG A 109 9.47 -24.22 22.97
N LYS A 110 9.10 -23.23 23.77
CA LYS A 110 8.93 -23.36 25.22
C LYS A 110 7.46 -23.39 25.64
N ALA A 111 6.54 -23.22 24.70
CA ALA A 111 5.12 -23.15 24.97
C ALA A 111 4.58 -24.54 25.32
N LYS A 112 3.82 -24.64 26.42
CA LYS A 112 3.11 -25.86 26.80
C LYS A 112 1.94 -26.16 25.86
N ASP A 113 1.29 -25.11 25.38
CA ASP A 113 0.25 -25.16 24.36
C ASP A 113 0.54 -24.10 23.28
N PRO A 114 1.20 -24.48 22.17
CA PRO A 114 1.64 -23.53 21.14
C PRO A 114 0.49 -22.89 20.36
N PHE A 115 -0.65 -23.56 20.22
CA PHE A 115 -1.72 -23.14 19.31
C PHE A 115 -2.48 -21.89 19.79
N PRO A 116 -2.94 -21.78 21.05
CA PRO A 116 -3.56 -20.55 21.55
C PRO A 116 -2.64 -19.33 21.44
N LEU A 117 -1.34 -19.50 21.77
CA LEU A 117 -0.34 -18.44 21.60
C LEU A 117 -0.19 -18.01 20.13
N PHE A 118 -0.33 -18.95 19.20
CA PHE A 118 -0.33 -18.64 17.78
C PHE A 118 -1.54 -17.83 17.35
N VAL A 119 -2.73 -18.23 17.80
CA VAL A 119 -3.97 -17.49 17.54
C VAL A 119 -3.86 -16.05 18.06
N GLU A 120 -3.46 -15.86 19.31
CA GLU A 120 -3.29 -14.53 19.91
C GLU A 120 -2.34 -13.63 19.11
N ARG A 121 -1.21 -14.17 18.66
CA ARG A 121 -0.21 -13.40 17.90
C ARG A 121 -0.67 -13.08 16.49
N ILE A 122 -1.38 -13.99 15.83
CA ILE A 122 -1.98 -13.72 14.51
C ILE A 122 -3.04 -12.61 14.62
N GLU A 123 -3.95 -12.72 15.58
CA GLU A 123 -5.00 -11.70 15.75
C GLU A 123 -4.40 -10.35 16.16
N ALA A 124 -3.36 -10.32 16.99
CA ALA A 124 -2.65 -9.08 17.31
C ALA A 124 -2.00 -8.41 16.08
N ILE A 125 -1.46 -9.20 15.13
CA ILE A 125 -0.92 -8.68 13.86
C ILE A 125 -2.05 -8.06 13.02
N ILE A 126 -3.21 -8.72 12.94
CA ILE A 126 -4.37 -8.25 12.16
C ILE A 126 -4.99 -6.99 12.79
N GLU A 127 -5.15 -6.99 14.11
CA GLU A 127 -5.69 -5.84 14.87
C GLU A 127 -4.74 -4.64 14.83
N GLY A 128 -3.42 -4.88 14.85
CA GLY A 128 -2.41 -3.84 14.72
C GLY A 128 -2.51 -3.09 13.39
N ASP A 129 -2.84 -3.78 12.29
CA ASP A 129 -3.10 -3.11 11.01
C ASP A 129 -4.35 -2.23 11.08
N THR A 130 -5.43 -2.75 11.69
CA THR A 130 -6.72 -2.04 11.81
C THR A 130 -6.59 -0.75 12.64
N HIS A 131 -5.82 -0.77 13.73
CA HIS A 131 -5.56 0.42 14.54
C HIS A 131 -4.71 1.46 13.81
N ASN A 132 -3.72 1.03 13.02
CA ASN A 132 -2.95 1.94 12.18
C ASN A 132 -3.88 2.67 11.19
N TRP A 133 -4.81 1.96 10.54
CA TRP A 133 -5.83 2.57 9.67
C TRP A 133 -6.68 3.63 10.38
N GLN A 134 -7.17 3.32 11.58
CA GLN A 134 -7.96 4.28 12.37
C GLN A 134 -7.16 5.53 12.74
N GLN A 135 -5.88 5.38 13.08
CA GLN A 135 -4.99 6.52 13.37
C GLN A 135 -4.68 7.36 12.14
N TYR A 136 -4.54 6.76 10.96
CA TYR A 136 -4.39 7.48 9.69
C TYR A 136 -5.63 8.34 9.37
N ILE A 137 -6.84 7.78 9.50
CA ILE A 137 -8.10 8.53 9.35
C ILE A 137 -8.16 9.69 10.35
N SER A 138 -7.84 9.41 11.62
CA SER A 138 -7.88 10.41 12.71
C SER A 138 -6.82 11.52 12.58
N LYS A 139 -5.78 11.32 11.77
CA LYS A 139 -4.74 12.33 11.47
C LYS A 139 -5.10 13.14 10.23
N ASP A 140 -5.67 12.54 9.19
CA ASP A 140 -6.15 13.27 8.00
C ASP A 140 -7.28 14.25 8.35
N ASP A 141 -8.20 13.86 9.24
CA ASP A 141 -9.28 14.75 9.71
C ASP A 141 -8.74 15.99 10.46
N ARG A 142 -7.56 15.87 11.11
CA ARG A 142 -6.92 17.00 11.79
C ARG A 142 -6.09 17.88 10.86
N SER A 143 -5.56 17.33 9.77
CA SER A 143 -4.78 18.08 8.78
C SER A 143 -5.66 18.84 7.77
N SER A 144 -6.94 18.49 7.66
CA SER A 144 -7.92 19.18 6.80
C SER A 144 -8.74 20.25 7.54
N ALA A 145 -8.55 20.36 8.86
CA ALA A 145 -9.23 21.31 9.76
C ALA A 145 -8.34 22.51 10.19
N VAL A 146 -7.13 22.64 9.62
CA VAL A 146 -6.18 23.75 9.84
C VAL A 146 -5.90 24.41 8.49
#